data_AF-A0A7K2YQ16-F1
#
_entry.id   AF-A0A7K2YQ16-F1
#
_cell.length_a   1.000
_cell.length_b   1.000
_cell.length_c   1.000
_cell.angle_alpha   90.00
_cell.angle_beta   90.00
_cell.angle_gamma   90.00
#
_symmetry.space_group_name_H-M   'P 1'
#
loop_
_entity.id
_entity.type
_entity.pdbx_description
1 polymer ?
#
loop_
_entity_poly.entity_id
_entity_poly.type
_entity_poly.pdbx_seq_one_letter_code
_entity_poly.pdbx_strand_id
1 'polypeptide(L)' 'MASYVYRFHPAESSSYERCIGHSWCTACRLYTGSMVYVPRARVLVDALAGLPVEERERLERSEVRLIDYLSRRT' A
#
# COMPACT_ATOMS: atom_id res chain seq x y z
N MET A 1 9.55 12.69 1.30
CA MET A 1 9.51 11.22 1.50
C MET A 1 8.07 10.83 1.67
N ALA A 2 7.58 9.84 0.93
CA ALA A 2 6.19 9.41 0.95
C ALA A 2 6.09 7.96 1.46
N SER A 3 4.93 7.62 2.02
CA SER A 3 4.66 6.27 2.52
C SER A 3 3.19 5.89 2.33
N TYR A 4 2.95 4.60 2.21
CA TYR A 4 1.63 4.03 2.01
C TYR A 4 1.54 2.67 2.70
N VAL A 5 0.46 2.43 3.42
CA VAL A 5 0.23 1.18 4.16
C VAL A 5 -1.17 0.68 3.85
N TYR A 6 -1.30 -0.60 3.51
CA TYR A 6 -2.59 -1.22 3.21
C TYR A 6 -2.73 -2.61 3.85
N ARG A 7 -3.99 -3.03 4.05
CA ARG A 7 -4.34 -4.36 4.54
C ARG A 7 -4.15 -5.37 3.41
N PHE A 8 -3.32 -6.38 3.64
CA PHE A 8 -3.08 -7.46 2.68
C PHE A 8 -3.96 -8.69 2.96
N HIS A 9 -4.27 -8.93 4.23
CA HIS A 9 -5.13 -10.02 4.66
C HIS A 9 -6.58 -9.55 4.84
N PRO A 10 -7.57 -10.43 4.60
CA PRO A 10 -8.99 -10.12 4.85
C PRO A 10 -9.24 -9.89 6.33
N ALA A 11 -10.32 -9.17 6.66
CA ALA A 11 -10.64 -8.72 8.01
C ALA A 11 -10.62 -9.88 9.01
N GLU A 12 -11.18 -11.03 8.64
CA GLU A 12 -11.38 -12.21 9.47
C GLU A 12 -10.09 -13.00 9.75
N SER A 13 -9.00 -12.69 9.04
CA SER A 13 -7.73 -13.40 9.19
C SER A 13 -7.05 -13.12 10.53
N SER A 14 -6.45 -14.14 11.13
CA SER A 14 -5.52 -13.98 12.28
C SER A 14 -4.28 -13.14 11.92
N SER A 15 -3.97 -13.01 10.64
CA SER A 15 -2.88 -12.18 10.12
C SER A 15 -3.33 -10.77 9.72
N TYR A 16 -4.57 -10.35 10.03
CA TYR A 16 -5.11 -9.05 9.61
C TYR A 16 -4.24 -7.84 9.99
N GLU A 17 -3.53 -7.95 11.12
CA GLU A 17 -2.66 -6.88 11.61
C GLU A 17 -1.32 -6.82 10.86
N ARG A 18 -0.96 -7.86 10.10
CA ARG A 18 0.20 -7.92 9.22
C ARG A 18 -0.14 -7.20 7.91
N CYS A 19 0.26 -5.94 7.83
CA CYS A 19 0.02 -5.07 6.69
C CYS A 19 1.26 -4.98 5.80
N ILE A 20 1.09 -4.48 4.59
CA ILE A 20 2.22 -4.12 3.72
C ILE A 20 2.42 -2.62 3.80
N GLY A 21 3.63 -2.20 4.14
CA GLY A 21 4.05 -0.81 4.17
C GLY A 21 5.10 -0.54 3.10
N HIS A 22 4.86 0.49 2.30
CA HIS A 22 5.83 1.03 1.35
C HIS A 22 6.29 2.41 1.80
N SER A 23 7.57 2.71 1.58
CA SER A 23 8.13 4.05 1.73
C SER A 23 9.05 4.33 0.55
N TRP A 24 9.01 5.56 0.04
CA TRP A 24 9.81 5.93 -1.11
C TRP A 24 10.22 7.40 -1.11
N CYS A 25 11.28 7.68 -1.87
CA CYS A 25 11.76 9.01 -2.15
C CYS A 25 12.10 9.11 -3.63
N THR A 26 11.30 9.88 -4.38
CA THR A 26 11.50 10.12 -5.80
C THR A 26 12.82 10.84 -6.09
N ALA A 27 13.18 11.83 -5.26
CA ALA A 27 14.44 12.56 -5.38
C ALA A 27 15.68 11.67 -5.20
N CYS A 28 15.64 10.76 -4.22
CA CYS A 28 16.75 9.84 -3.93
C CYS A 28 16.70 8.54 -4.75
N ARG A 29 15.60 8.28 -5.47
CA ARG A 29 15.32 7.01 -6.17
C ARG A 29 15.42 5.77 -5.26
N LEU A 30 14.98 5.93 -4.01
CA LEU A 30 14.96 4.85 -3.02
C LEU A 30 13.52 4.39 -2.77
N TYR A 31 13.36 3.07 -2.68
CA TYR A 31 12.09 2.39 -2.48
C TYR A 31 12.28 1.26 -1.48
N THR A 32 11.37 1.12 -0.52
CA THR A 32 11.37 0.01 0.43
C THR A 32 9.93 -0.46 0.67
N GLY A 33 9.75 -1.77 0.65
CA GLY A 33 8.53 -2.46 1.02
C GLY A 33 8.82 -3.41 2.18
N SER A 34 7.96 -3.44 3.18
CA SER A 34 8.09 -4.36 4.31
C SER A 34 6.74 -4.74 4.89
N MET A 35 6.71 -5.87 5.60
CA MET A 35 5.55 -6.25 6.40
C MET A 35 5.59 -5.48 7.71
N VAL A 36 4.51 -4.77 8.03
CA VAL A 36 4.39 -3.91 9.21
C VAL A 36 3.20 -4.33 10.05
N TYR A 37 3.30 -4.14 11.36
CA TYR A 37 2.18 -4.36 12.27
C TYR A 37 1.32 -3.11 12.37
N VAL A 38 0.02 -3.25 12.09
CA VAL A 38 -0.97 -2.19 12.29
C VAL A 38 -2.14 -2.76 13.09
N PRO A 39 -2.44 -2.22 14.29
CA PRO A 39 -3.56 -2.70 15.10
C PRO A 39 -4.87 -2.72 14.32
N ARG A 40 -5.73 -3.71 14.58
CA ARG A 40 -7.02 -3.87 13.87
C ARG A 40 -7.91 -2.61 13.95
N ALA A 41 -7.89 -1.91 15.08
CA ALA A 41 -8.68 -0.70 15.31
C ALA A 41 -8.21 0.51 14.50
N ARG A 42 -7.00 0.47 13.92
CA ARG A 42 -6.46 1.58 13.13
C ARG A 42 -7.04 1.56 11.73
N VAL A 43 -7.74 2.65 11.39
CA VAL A 43 -8.20 2.94 10.03
C VAL A 43 -7.00 3.35 9.16
N LEU A 44 -6.90 2.75 7.99
CA LEU A 44 -5.92 3.08 6.96
C LEU A 44 -6.63 3.79 5.80
N VAL A 45 -5.97 4.78 5.21
CA VAL A 45 -6.48 5.48 4.02
C VAL A 45 -6.27 4.57 2.80
N ASP A 46 -7.36 4.23 2.11
CA ASP A 46 -7.28 3.50 0.84
C ASP A 46 -7.11 4.51 -0.32
N ALA A 47 -5.86 4.70 -0.74
CA ALA A 47 -5.52 5.59 -1.86
C ALA A 47 -5.98 5.05 -3.23
N LEU A 48 -6.49 3.81 -3.26
CA LEU A 48 -7.02 3.14 -4.44
C LEU A 48 -8.56 3.12 -4.45
N ALA A 49 -9.24 3.69 -3.44
CA ALA A 49 -10.69 3.58 -3.22
C ALA A 49 -11.61 4.13 -4.33
N GLY A 50 -11.07 4.73 -5.39
CA GLY A 50 -11.83 5.21 -6.56
C GLY A 50 -11.51 4.49 -7.86
N LEU A 51 -10.66 3.46 -7.83
CA LEU A 51 -10.26 2.75 -9.04
C LEU A 51 -11.25 1.65 -9.42
N PRO A 52 -11.42 1.39 -10.73
CA PRO A 52 -11.99 0.13 -11.21
C PRO A 52 -11.23 -1.07 -10.62
N VAL A 53 -11.94 -2.16 -10.34
CA VAL A 53 -11.38 -3.35 -9.70
C VAL A 53 -10.20 -3.90 -10.48
N GLU A 54 -10.29 -3.95 -11.81
CA GLU A 54 -9.24 -4.46 -12.68
C GLU A 54 -7.97 -3.61 -12.62
N GLU A 55 -8.13 -2.28 -12.51
CA GLU A 55 -7.00 -1.37 -12.38
C GLU A 55 -6.34 -1.50 -11.01
N ARG A 56 -7.15 -1.63 -9.95
CA ARG A 56 -6.69 -1.89 -8.59
C ARG A 56 -5.87 -3.18 -8.53
N GLU A 57 -6.41 -4.29 -9.00
CA GLU A 57 -5.71 -5.58 -9.03
C GLU A 57 -4.40 -5.50 -9.80
N ARG A 58 -4.38 -4.75 -10.92
CA ARG A 58 -3.16 -4.57 -11.72
C ARG A 58 -2.07 -3.83 -10.94
N LEU A 59 -2.43 -2.85 -10.12
CA LEU A 59 -1.48 -2.14 -9.24
C LEU A 59 -1.03 -3.02 -8.08
N GLU A 60 -1.94 -3.74 -7.44
CA GLU A 60 -1.63 -4.63 -6.31
C GLU A 60 -0.69 -5.79 -6.68
N ARG A 61 -0.69 -6.23 -7.95
CA ARG A 61 0.24 -7.26 -8.46
C ARG A 61 1.66 -6.77 -8.73
N SER A 62 1.94 -5.46 -8.62
CA SER A 62 3.26 -4.91 -8.93
C SER A 62 3.59 -3.70 -8.05
N GLU A 63 4.46 -3.92 -7.06
CA GLU A 63 4.94 -2.87 -6.15
C GLU A 63 5.47 -1.64 -6.90
N VAL A 64 6.25 -1.85 -7.98
CA VAL A 64 6.78 -0.75 -8.79
C VAL A 64 5.67 0.09 -9.41
N ARG A 65 4.63 -0.55 -9.95
CA ARG A 65 3.49 0.17 -10.55
C ARG A 65 2.65 0.89 -9.50
N LEU A 66 2.43 0.24 -8.35
CA LEU A 66 1.75 0.86 -7.23
C LEU A 66 2.48 2.13 -6.78
N ILE A 67 3.80 2.06 -6.60
CA ILE A 67 4.58 3.22 -6.17
C ILE A 67 4.60 4.31 -7.24
N ASP A 68 4.76 3.98 -8.53
CA ASP A 68 4.70 4.98 -9.61
C ASP A 68 3.34 5.70 -9.62
N TYR A 69 2.25 4.95 -9.50
CA TYR A 69 0.90 5.50 -9.42
C TYR A 69 0.72 6.44 -8.22
N LEU A 70 1.16 6.02 -7.03
CA LEU A 70 1.05 6.82 -5.81
C LEU A 70 1.93 8.07 -5.89
N SER A 71 3.15 7.95 -6.43
CA SER A 71 4.10 9.06 -6.59
C SER A 71 3.57 10.20 -7.46
N ARG A 72 2.70 9.90 -8.44
CA ARG A 72 2.09 10.93 -9.30
C ARG A 72 0.96 11.69 -8.62
N ARG A 73 0.52 11.25 -7.44
CA ARG A 73 -0.63 11.77 -6.69
C ARG A 73 -0.26 12.37 -5.34
N THR A 74 1.02 12.29 -4.96
CA THR A 74 1.57 12.90 -3.74
C THR A 74 2.41 14.10 -4.12
#